data_AF-A0A661NJS0-F1
#
_entry.id   AF-A0A661NJS0-F1
#
_cell.length_a   1.000
_cell.length_b   1.000
_cell.length_c   1.000
_cell.angle_alpha   90.00
_cell.angle_beta   90.00
_cell.angle_gamma   90.00
#
_symmetry.space_group_name_H-M   'P 1'
#
loop_
_entity.id
_entity.type
_entity.pdbx_description
1 polymer ?
#
loop_
_entity_poly.entity_id
_entity_poly.type
_entity_poly.pdbx_seq_one_letter_code
_entity_poly.pdbx_strand_id
1 'polypeptide(L)'
;MRSVVLAALVLIGCGESVRPEADSGPPPDAGPSNEPPAPPVFGPCPPGWLLTDGDVPVCEPWSEASPAACTGAQGRFAGSDECVSPGTVCPTGDWQDELLPPGWVATPRRLYVRAGATGGVGSQAAPYGTINQALAAADSGTTILVSAGTYDEVLRLRDGVRVWGACPEETTVVSSEPREGTGIVNFVDGRAGLGNLRLGTSPRPGIIASGPDVTADVLGVAVTGAETAGVFVTREARLRALSLIVADTRSRPSDGWLGRGVDVYENGDVLIEHAVIRGNQDTGLSALDSGTRIELLDVVVRDTVGRSFDGLFGRGIIADAGASISGSEVVVLNNLGVGVGGIRRAVIALDQLLVRGTESDVMGHTGRGIAVLGADFRGSRVFIEDSRSAGLIALNPSEVNISHLVIRDVRGRALDGAFGRGIVATAGATIEADHVLIQNVREVGVTVDGGSTATLTDVVIEDTLASDCVPACLDLFGIGVSSFGVSALDLTRFRISRSALAGVQIGDPPPGPAAVVSLTDGEITDAPIGVNLQPTSYDFDSFATRVSIQRVDRVIDATFLPLPSVEL
;
A
#
# COMPACT_ATOMS: atom_id res chain seq x y z
N MET A 1 19.83 -57.08 67.72
CA MET A 1 19.02 -57.95 68.61
C MET A 1 17.93 -57.07 69.21
N ARG A 2 16.67 -57.37 68.88
CA ARG A 2 15.45 -57.09 69.63
C ARG A 2 15.18 -55.69 70.22
N SER A 3 14.18 -55.03 69.62
CA SER A 3 12.84 -54.82 70.23
C SER A 3 12.69 -53.59 71.16
N VAL A 4 11.74 -52.66 70.88
CA VAL A 4 10.32 -52.63 71.39
C VAL A 4 10.26 -51.91 72.75
N VAL A 5 9.31 -51.05 73.16
CA VAL A 5 8.00 -50.57 72.68
C VAL A 5 7.50 -49.50 73.68
N LEU A 6 6.48 -48.73 73.27
CA LEU A 6 5.46 -47.98 74.02
C LEU A 6 5.61 -47.73 75.53
N ALA A 7 5.22 -46.52 75.94
CA ALA A 7 4.06 -46.35 76.82
C ALA A 7 3.46 -44.94 76.71
N ALA A 8 2.13 -44.88 76.78
CA ALA A 8 1.27 -43.72 76.59
C ALA A 8 1.06 -42.90 77.87
N LEU A 9 0.63 -41.64 77.72
CA LEU A 9 -0.18 -40.94 78.73
C LEU A 9 -1.19 -40.01 78.05
N VAL A 10 -2.46 -40.18 78.43
CA VAL A 10 -3.62 -39.35 78.08
C VAL A 10 -3.90 -38.42 79.25
N LEU A 11 -4.26 -37.16 78.97
CA LEU A 11 -5.29 -36.40 79.71
C LEU A 11 -5.73 -35.15 78.92
N ILE A 12 -7.00 -34.81 79.11
CA ILE A 12 -7.91 -34.03 78.26
C ILE A 12 -7.84 -32.51 78.55
N GLY A 13 -8.05 -31.68 77.52
CA GLY A 13 -8.27 -30.24 77.68
C GLY A 13 -8.96 -29.59 76.48
N CYS A 14 -10.27 -29.33 76.65
CA CYS A 14 -11.17 -28.33 76.05
C CYS A 14 -11.01 -27.90 74.58
N GLY A 15 -12.08 -28.13 73.82
CA GLY A 15 -12.24 -27.62 72.46
C GLY A 15 -12.55 -26.14 72.40
N GLU A 16 -11.95 -25.48 71.42
CA GLU A 16 -12.47 -24.29 70.78
C GLU A 16 -12.77 -24.63 69.32
N SER A 17 -13.97 -24.24 68.90
CA SER A 17 -14.51 -24.39 67.55
C SER A 17 -13.59 -23.74 66.52
N VAL A 18 -13.01 -24.57 65.65
CA VAL A 18 -12.35 -24.13 64.42
C VAL A 18 -13.40 -23.44 63.55
N ARG A 19 -13.32 -22.11 63.44
CA ARG A 19 -13.97 -21.38 62.35
C ARG A 19 -13.22 -21.76 61.07
N PRO A 20 -13.88 -22.19 59.98
CA PRO A 20 -13.19 -22.34 58.72
C PRO A 20 -12.62 -20.96 58.34
N GLU A 21 -11.32 -20.91 58.09
CA GLU A 21 -10.68 -19.76 57.47
C GLU A 21 -11.49 -19.41 56.22
N ALA A 22 -11.98 -18.18 56.20
CA ALA A 22 -12.63 -17.63 55.03
C ALA A 22 -11.63 -17.73 53.88
N ASP A 23 -12.03 -18.46 52.85
CA ASP A 23 -11.41 -18.48 51.54
C ASP A 23 -11.20 -17.01 51.14
N SER A 24 -9.94 -16.56 51.13
CA SER A 24 -9.59 -15.27 50.59
C SER A 24 -9.80 -15.36 49.09
N GLY A 25 -11.03 -15.10 48.66
CA GLY A 25 -11.35 -14.90 47.26
C GLY A 25 -10.35 -13.92 46.62
N PRO A 26 -10.15 -14.01 45.30
CA PRO A 26 -9.31 -13.05 44.59
C PRO A 26 -9.70 -11.63 45.00
N PRO A 27 -8.74 -10.72 45.22
CA PRO A 27 -9.05 -9.37 45.67
C PRO A 27 -10.08 -8.75 44.72
N PRO A 28 -11.15 -8.13 45.24
CA PRO A 28 -12.04 -7.34 44.42
C PRO A 28 -11.25 -6.15 43.86
N ASP A 29 -11.41 -5.91 42.56
CA ASP A 29 -11.00 -4.70 41.87
C ASP A 29 -9.50 -4.37 41.95
N ALA A 30 -8.69 -5.11 41.20
CA ALA A 30 -7.62 -4.41 40.50
C ALA A 30 -8.33 -3.36 39.62
N GLY A 31 -8.16 -2.08 39.97
CA GLY A 31 -8.67 -0.95 39.18
C GLY A 31 -8.21 -1.02 37.72
N PRO A 32 -8.60 -0.07 36.86
CA PRO A 32 -8.20 -0.09 35.46
C PRO A 32 -6.71 -0.39 35.31
N SER A 33 -6.36 -1.30 34.39
CA SER A 33 -4.97 -1.50 34.03
C SER A 33 -4.48 -0.14 33.52
N ASN A 34 -3.69 0.56 34.33
CA ASN A 34 -3.13 1.86 33.99
C ASN A 34 -1.96 1.74 32.99
N GLU A 35 -1.77 0.58 32.37
CA GLU A 35 -0.76 0.41 31.34
C GLU A 35 -1.23 1.13 30.07
N PRO A 36 -0.50 2.18 29.61
CA PRO A 36 -0.85 2.88 28.39
C PRO A 36 -0.88 1.93 27.19
N PRO A 37 -1.69 2.22 26.16
CA PRO A 37 -1.66 1.47 24.91
C PRO A 37 -0.23 1.38 24.36
N ALA A 38 0.18 0.18 23.92
CA ALA A 38 1.50 0.01 23.32
C ALA A 38 1.56 0.73 21.96
N PRO A 39 2.59 1.55 21.68
CA PRO A 39 2.68 2.26 20.41
C PRO A 39 3.01 1.32 19.24
N PRO A 40 2.66 1.69 17.99
CA PRO A 40 3.14 1.03 16.78
C PRO A 40 4.68 0.99 16.72
N VAL A 41 5.25 -0.08 16.16
CA VAL A 41 6.70 -0.27 16.03
C VAL A 41 7.08 -0.53 14.57
N PHE A 42 7.80 0.42 13.96
CA PHE A 42 8.23 0.33 12.55
C PHE A 42 9.68 -0.11 12.38
N GLY A 43 10.50 0.01 13.43
CA GLY A 43 11.91 -0.38 13.42
C GLY A 43 12.13 -1.90 13.52
N PRO A 44 13.27 -2.42 13.04
CA PRO A 44 14.32 -1.70 12.30
C PRO A 44 13.86 -1.32 10.88
N CYS A 45 14.33 -0.18 10.37
CA CYS A 45 14.00 0.27 9.02
C CYS A 45 14.77 -0.49 7.94
N PRO A 46 14.21 -0.58 6.72
CA PRO A 46 14.92 -1.13 5.58
C PRO A 46 16.26 -0.42 5.30
N PRO A 47 17.20 -1.07 4.57
CA PRO A 47 18.47 -0.45 4.21
C PRO A 47 18.28 0.90 3.50
N GLY A 48 19.00 1.92 3.98
CA GLY A 48 18.93 3.29 3.42
C GLY A 48 17.76 4.12 3.93
N TRP A 49 16.73 3.52 4.53
CA TRP A 49 15.62 4.25 5.13
C TRP A 49 16.02 4.84 6.48
N LEU A 50 15.38 5.94 6.85
CA LEU A 50 15.63 6.70 8.06
C LEU A 50 14.49 6.51 9.04
N LEU A 51 14.81 6.22 10.31
CA LEU A 51 13.80 6.22 11.36
C LEU A 51 13.56 7.67 11.81
N THR A 52 12.31 8.14 11.75
CA THR A 52 11.97 9.52 12.15
C THR A 52 12.13 9.75 13.64
N ASP A 53 12.44 10.99 14.02
CA ASP A 53 12.28 11.45 15.40
C ASP A 53 10.81 11.80 15.65
N GLY A 54 10.17 11.18 16.65
CA GLY A 54 8.77 11.46 17.00
C GLY A 54 8.23 10.53 18.08
N ASP A 55 6.99 10.79 18.52
CA ASP A 55 6.32 9.98 19.55
C ASP A 55 6.10 8.52 19.10
N VAL A 56 5.80 8.34 17.81
CA VAL A 56 5.83 7.04 17.14
C VAL A 56 6.75 7.16 15.93
N PRO A 57 8.01 6.70 16.06
CA PRO A 57 8.97 6.66 14.96
C PRO A 57 8.50 5.76 13.81
N VAL A 58 8.51 6.30 12.59
CA VAL A 58 8.19 5.57 11.34
C VAL A 58 9.41 5.53 10.44
N CYS A 59 9.43 4.61 9.47
CA CYS A 59 10.52 4.51 8.51
C CYS A 59 10.22 5.40 7.30
N GLU A 60 11.10 6.36 7.06
CA GLU A 60 11.08 7.24 5.89
C GLU A 60 12.05 6.74 4.82
N PRO A 61 11.61 6.63 3.56
CA PRO A 61 12.47 6.21 2.45
C PRO A 61 13.54 7.24 2.08
N TRP A 62 13.41 8.51 2.50
CA TRP A 62 14.31 9.62 2.14
C TRP A 62 14.51 10.60 3.30
N SER A 63 15.49 11.48 3.19
CA SER A 63 15.70 12.56 4.18
C SER A 63 14.63 13.64 4.14
N GLU A 64 14.04 13.87 2.98
CA GLU A 64 12.84 14.70 2.82
C GLU A 64 11.59 13.80 2.70
N ALA A 65 10.49 14.17 3.34
CA ALA A 65 9.27 13.36 3.32
C ALA A 65 8.64 13.18 1.92
N SER A 66 8.75 14.18 1.05
CA SER A 66 8.23 14.12 -0.32
C SER A 66 9.22 14.82 -1.27
N PRO A 67 10.34 14.17 -1.59
CA PRO A 67 11.37 14.77 -2.43
C PRO A 67 10.85 14.93 -3.86
N ALA A 68 11.37 15.93 -4.56
CA ALA A 68 11.01 16.19 -5.94
C ALA A 68 11.26 14.96 -6.84
N ALA A 69 10.35 14.75 -7.79
CA ALA A 69 10.47 13.69 -8.77
C ALA A 69 11.68 13.90 -9.69
N CYS A 70 12.35 12.80 -10.05
CA CYS A 70 13.40 12.81 -11.06
C CYS A 70 12.81 13.00 -12.47
N THR A 71 13.64 13.44 -13.41
CA THR A 71 13.23 13.66 -14.80
C THR A 71 13.83 12.62 -15.74
N GLY A 72 13.15 12.35 -16.85
CA GLY A 72 13.67 11.48 -17.90
C GLY A 72 13.87 10.03 -17.44
N ALA A 73 15.06 9.49 -17.70
CA ALA A 73 15.39 8.08 -17.44
C ALA A 73 15.78 7.78 -16.00
N GLN A 74 15.81 8.79 -15.13
CA GLN A 74 16.24 8.66 -13.74
C GLN A 74 15.04 8.47 -12.80
N GLY A 75 15.31 7.84 -11.68
CA GLY A 75 14.36 7.59 -10.60
C GLY A 75 15.04 7.76 -9.25
N ARG A 76 14.21 8.07 -8.26
CA ARG A 76 14.62 8.14 -6.86
C ARG A 76 14.08 6.90 -6.18
N PHE A 77 14.97 5.93 -5.96
CA PHE A 77 14.63 4.67 -5.31
C PHE A 77 14.53 4.88 -3.80
N ALA A 78 13.80 4.00 -3.09
CA ALA A 78 13.72 4.13 -1.64
C ALA A 78 15.11 3.88 -1.01
N GLY A 79 15.42 4.64 0.03
CA GLY A 79 16.73 4.63 0.68
C GLY A 79 17.83 5.43 -0.04
N SER A 80 17.51 6.15 -1.13
CA SER A 80 18.47 7.01 -1.86
C SER A 80 17.92 8.41 -2.10
N ASP A 81 18.66 9.43 -1.66
CA ASP A 81 18.36 10.84 -1.91
C ASP A 81 18.82 11.35 -3.29
N GLU A 82 19.36 10.47 -4.14
CA GLU A 82 19.83 10.84 -5.47
C GLU A 82 18.89 10.35 -6.57
N CYS A 83 18.79 11.14 -7.64
CA CYS A 83 18.19 10.69 -8.89
C CYS A 83 19.20 9.85 -9.67
N VAL A 84 18.97 8.54 -9.73
CA VAL A 84 19.88 7.59 -10.35
C VAL A 84 19.20 6.87 -11.53
N SER A 85 20.02 6.42 -12.46
CA SER A 85 19.60 5.57 -13.58
C SER A 85 19.37 4.15 -13.08
N PRO A 86 18.47 3.36 -13.71
CA PRO A 86 18.19 2.01 -13.24
C PRO A 86 19.32 1.03 -13.60
N GLY A 87 20.19 1.40 -14.55
CA GLY A 87 21.25 0.55 -15.06
C GLY A 87 22.63 0.98 -14.58
N THR A 88 23.65 0.50 -15.29
CA THR A 88 25.03 0.86 -15.04
C THR A 88 25.34 2.24 -15.60
N VAL A 89 26.33 2.90 -15.00
CA VAL A 89 26.91 4.13 -15.56
C VAL A 89 27.47 3.87 -16.95
N CYS A 90 27.37 4.85 -17.84
CA CYS A 90 27.83 4.71 -19.22
C CYS A 90 29.33 4.41 -19.31
N PRO A 91 29.74 3.46 -20.17
CA PRO A 91 31.15 3.15 -20.37
C PRO A 91 31.89 4.27 -21.08
N THR A 92 33.20 4.34 -20.88
CA THR A 92 34.08 5.16 -21.73
C THR A 92 34.27 4.56 -23.14
N GLY A 93 34.02 3.25 -23.30
CA GLY A 93 34.04 2.54 -24.58
C GLY A 93 32.64 2.36 -25.17
N ASP A 94 32.53 1.63 -26.28
CA ASP A 94 31.24 1.47 -26.97
C ASP A 94 30.31 0.43 -26.31
N TRP A 95 30.85 -0.50 -25.50
CA TRP A 95 30.09 -1.64 -24.97
C TRP A 95 30.40 -1.90 -23.50
N GLN A 96 29.48 -2.58 -22.80
CA GLN A 96 29.67 -3.06 -21.42
C GLN A 96 29.49 -4.56 -21.32
N ASP A 97 30.51 -5.32 -21.73
CA ASP A 97 30.50 -6.77 -21.63
C ASP A 97 30.99 -7.30 -20.28
N GLU A 98 31.75 -6.49 -19.53
CA GLU A 98 32.28 -6.84 -18.20
C GLU A 98 31.23 -6.79 -17.09
N LEU A 99 30.16 -6.00 -17.27
CA LEU A 99 29.08 -5.78 -16.30
C LEU A 99 27.80 -6.54 -16.63
N LEU A 100 27.89 -7.56 -17.49
CA LEU A 100 26.76 -8.44 -17.76
C LEU A 100 26.34 -9.19 -16.48
N PRO A 101 25.03 -9.43 -16.28
CA PRO A 101 24.53 -10.25 -15.19
C PRO A 101 25.20 -11.63 -15.19
N PRO A 102 25.51 -12.26 -14.03
CA PRO A 102 26.23 -13.53 -13.97
C PRO A 102 25.62 -14.65 -14.85
N GLY A 103 24.28 -14.72 -14.91
CA GLY A 103 23.57 -15.69 -15.76
C GLY A 103 23.64 -15.40 -17.27
N TRP A 104 24.07 -14.20 -17.65
CA TRP A 104 24.20 -13.74 -19.04
C TRP A 104 25.65 -13.80 -19.51
N VAL A 105 26.63 -13.72 -18.60
CA VAL A 105 28.07 -13.87 -18.91
C VAL A 105 28.38 -15.22 -19.55
N ALA A 106 27.69 -16.28 -19.15
CA ALA A 106 27.95 -17.66 -19.60
C ALA A 106 27.58 -17.93 -21.08
N THR A 107 27.15 -16.93 -21.85
CA THR A 107 26.75 -17.10 -23.25
C THR A 107 27.95 -17.16 -24.20
N PRO A 108 28.02 -18.18 -25.08
CA PRO A 108 29.18 -18.38 -25.95
C PRO A 108 29.24 -17.40 -27.14
N ARG A 109 28.10 -16.80 -27.52
CA ARG A 109 28.01 -15.96 -28.72
C ARG A 109 27.59 -14.54 -28.38
N ARG A 110 28.40 -13.58 -28.82
CA ARG A 110 28.14 -12.14 -28.70
C ARG A 110 27.97 -11.53 -30.09
N LEU A 111 26.96 -10.69 -30.25
CA LEU A 111 26.78 -9.84 -31.43
C LEU A 111 26.86 -8.38 -30.99
N TYR A 112 27.48 -7.53 -31.81
CA TYR A 112 27.71 -6.13 -31.50
C TYR A 112 26.91 -5.25 -32.44
N VAL A 113 26.26 -4.23 -31.88
CA VAL A 113 25.41 -3.26 -32.60
C VAL A 113 25.93 -1.86 -32.36
N ARG A 114 26.03 -1.07 -33.42
CA ARG A 114 26.37 0.35 -33.39
C ARG A 114 25.50 1.14 -34.34
N ALA A 115 24.80 2.14 -33.80
CA ALA A 115 23.96 3.04 -34.58
C ALA A 115 24.74 3.61 -35.78
N GLY A 116 24.13 3.51 -36.97
CA GLY A 116 24.70 4.03 -38.22
C GLY A 116 25.81 3.17 -38.86
N ALA A 117 26.20 2.04 -38.26
CA ALA A 117 27.11 1.10 -38.92
C ALA A 117 26.47 0.49 -40.18
N THR A 118 27.25 0.25 -41.24
CA THR A 118 26.75 -0.27 -42.51
C THR A 118 27.50 -1.53 -42.92
N GLY A 119 26.77 -2.58 -43.32
CA GLY A 119 27.37 -3.82 -43.86
C GLY A 119 28.15 -4.66 -42.84
N GLY A 120 27.94 -4.43 -41.55
CA GLY A 120 28.58 -5.20 -40.49
C GLY A 120 28.09 -6.65 -40.42
N VAL A 121 28.89 -7.50 -39.78
CA VAL A 121 28.62 -8.93 -39.55
C VAL A 121 28.38 -9.25 -38.07
N GLY A 122 28.19 -8.21 -37.25
CA GLY A 122 27.93 -8.34 -35.81
C GLY A 122 29.14 -8.63 -34.96
N SER A 123 30.36 -8.48 -35.48
CA SER A 123 31.59 -8.54 -34.67
C SER A 123 31.91 -7.17 -34.07
N GLN A 124 32.78 -7.12 -33.06
CA GLN A 124 33.19 -5.85 -32.46
C GLN A 124 33.87 -4.90 -33.47
N ALA A 125 34.62 -5.46 -34.42
CA ALA A 125 35.30 -4.69 -35.48
C ALA A 125 34.38 -4.31 -36.65
N ALA A 126 33.26 -5.03 -36.84
CA ALA A 126 32.28 -4.78 -37.90
C ALA A 126 30.85 -4.99 -37.34
N PRO A 127 30.38 -4.07 -36.46
CA PRO A 127 29.10 -4.22 -35.77
C PRO A 127 27.92 -4.05 -36.73
N TYR A 128 26.80 -4.68 -36.41
CA TYR A 128 25.54 -4.43 -37.10
C TYR A 128 25.07 -2.99 -36.90
N GLY A 129 24.31 -2.46 -37.87
CA GLY A 129 23.78 -1.09 -37.84
C GLY A 129 22.51 -0.94 -37.00
N THR A 130 21.76 -2.03 -36.83
CA THR A 130 20.51 -2.06 -36.07
C THR A 130 20.44 -3.29 -35.16
N ILE A 131 19.62 -3.22 -34.12
CA ILE A 131 19.37 -4.34 -33.21
C ILE A 131 18.62 -5.44 -33.97
N ASN A 132 17.69 -5.10 -34.87
CA ASN A 132 16.98 -6.10 -35.68
C ASN A 132 17.89 -6.91 -36.62
N GLN A 133 18.97 -6.33 -37.15
CA GLN A 133 19.98 -7.10 -37.89
C GLN A 133 20.65 -8.14 -36.99
N ALA A 134 20.99 -7.76 -35.76
CA ALA A 134 21.55 -8.68 -34.78
C ALA A 134 20.54 -9.75 -34.36
N LEU A 135 19.28 -9.39 -34.12
CA LEU A 135 18.20 -10.32 -33.77
C LEU A 135 17.93 -11.33 -34.88
N ALA A 136 17.99 -10.91 -36.15
CA ALA A 136 17.82 -11.81 -37.29
C ALA A 136 18.98 -12.83 -37.42
N ALA A 137 20.17 -12.47 -36.94
CA ALA A 137 21.35 -13.33 -36.93
C ALA A 137 21.54 -14.10 -35.61
N ALA A 138 20.71 -13.84 -34.60
CA ALA A 138 20.81 -14.41 -33.28
C ALA A 138 20.11 -15.77 -33.20
N ASP A 139 20.80 -16.72 -32.59
CA ASP A 139 20.25 -18.01 -32.17
C ASP A 139 20.09 -18.03 -30.64
N SER A 140 19.36 -19.02 -30.10
CA SER A 140 19.23 -19.20 -28.65
C SER A 140 20.62 -19.25 -27.97
N GLY A 141 20.78 -18.49 -26.88
CA GLY A 141 22.04 -18.29 -26.18
C GLY A 141 22.89 -17.13 -26.68
N THR A 142 22.39 -16.30 -27.62
CA THR A 142 23.10 -15.10 -28.10
C THR A 142 22.86 -13.90 -27.20
N THR A 143 23.93 -13.19 -26.84
CA THR A 143 23.86 -11.87 -26.20
C THR A 143 24.21 -10.78 -27.21
N ILE A 144 23.30 -9.83 -27.42
CA ILE A 144 23.45 -8.69 -28.31
C ILE A 144 23.86 -7.48 -27.46
N LEU A 145 25.06 -6.96 -27.70
CA LEU A 145 25.61 -5.78 -27.06
C LEU A 145 25.33 -4.56 -27.94
N VAL A 146 24.62 -3.58 -27.39
CA VAL A 146 24.18 -2.38 -28.10
C VAL A 146 24.94 -1.17 -27.57
N SER A 147 25.67 -0.50 -28.45
CA SER A 147 26.38 0.72 -28.09
C SER A 147 25.46 1.93 -27.96
N ALA A 148 25.95 2.99 -27.33
CA ALA A 148 25.27 4.27 -27.22
C ALA A 148 24.72 4.75 -28.58
N GLY A 149 23.52 5.30 -28.56
CA GLY A 149 22.80 5.75 -29.74
C GLY A 149 21.29 5.66 -29.58
N THR A 150 20.59 6.16 -30.59
CA THR A 150 19.14 6.03 -30.71
C THR A 150 18.80 5.05 -31.83
N TYR A 151 17.96 4.07 -31.51
CA TYR A 151 17.52 3.00 -32.39
C TYR A 151 16.01 3.10 -32.57
N ASP A 152 15.55 3.57 -33.73
CA ASP A 152 14.13 3.62 -34.08
C ASP A 152 13.73 2.29 -34.71
N GLU A 153 13.31 1.35 -33.86
CA GLU A 153 12.97 0.00 -34.28
C GLU A 153 12.13 -0.75 -33.24
N VAL A 154 11.53 -1.85 -33.68
CA VAL A 154 10.70 -2.72 -32.84
C VAL A 154 11.45 -4.02 -32.58
N LEU A 155 11.58 -4.41 -31.32
CA LEU A 155 12.31 -5.61 -30.93
C LEU A 155 11.35 -6.77 -30.67
N ARG A 156 11.67 -7.93 -31.24
CA ARG A 156 10.98 -9.20 -30.98
C ARG A 156 11.99 -10.18 -30.41
N LEU A 157 11.95 -10.37 -29.09
CA LEU A 157 12.91 -11.21 -28.37
C LEU A 157 12.38 -12.63 -28.25
N ARG A 158 13.17 -13.57 -28.78
CA ARG A 158 12.89 -15.00 -28.81
C ARG A 158 13.68 -15.74 -27.74
N ASP A 159 13.33 -17.00 -27.53
CA ASP A 159 13.97 -17.89 -26.58
C ASP A 159 15.50 -17.85 -26.64
N GLY A 160 16.11 -17.65 -25.48
CA GLY A 160 17.55 -17.61 -25.26
C GLY A 160 18.27 -16.36 -25.77
N VAL A 161 17.57 -15.39 -26.37
CA VAL A 161 18.17 -14.15 -26.88
C VAL A 161 18.14 -13.07 -25.80
N ARG A 162 19.27 -12.36 -25.64
CA ARG A 162 19.44 -11.26 -24.68
C ARG A 162 19.92 -10.01 -25.38
N VAL A 163 19.38 -8.86 -25.01
CA VAL A 163 19.81 -7.54 -25.48
C VAL A 163 20.30 -6.73 -24.28
N TRP A 164 21.52 -6.19 -24.37
CA TRP A 164 22.15 -5.40 -23.33
C TRP A 164 22.71 -4.11 -23.91
N GLY A 165 22.22 -2.96 -23.43
CA GLY A 165 22.71 -1.65 -23.81
C GLY A 165 24.00 -1.25 -23.09
N ALA A 166 24.60 -0.15 -23.56
CA ALA A 166 25.78 0.43 -22.91
C ALA A 166 25.42 1.07 -21.56
N CYS A 167 24.28 1.75 -21.50
CA CYS A 167 23.65 2.33 -20.30
C CYS A 167 22.26 2.90 -20.67
N PRO A 168 21.33 3.07 -19.72
CA PRO A 168 20.03 3.68 -19.99
C PRO A 168 20.07 5.13 -20.46
N GLU A 169 21.09 5.90 -20.08
CA GLU A 169 21.20 7.33 -20.41
C GLU A 169 21.52 7.57 -21.89
N GLU A 170 22.36 6.71 -22.48
CA GLU A 170 22.85 6.90 -23.85
C GLU A 170 22.39 5.82 -24.84
N THR A 171 21.84 4.69 -24.37
CA THR A 171 21.27 3.65 -25.25
C THR A 171 19.76 3.73 -25.25
N THR A 172 19.18 4.30 -26.31
CA THR A 172 17.74 4.54 -26.40
C THR A 172 17.12 3.79 -27.57
N VAL A 173 16.09 2.98 -27.28
CA VAL A 173 15.23 2.37 -28.30
C VAL A 173 13.90 3.10 -28.33
N VAL A 174 13.47 3.52 -29.52
CA VAL A 174 12.17 4.17 -29.75
C VAL A 174 11.46 3.48 -30.91
N SER A 175 10.19 3.82 -31.10
CA SER A 175 9.52 3.56 -32.36
C SER A 175 8.71 4.76 -32.80
N SER A 176 8.89 5.24 -34.02
CA SER A 176 8.07 6.32 -34.59
C SER A 176 6.72 5.84 -35.16
N GLU A 177 6.54 4.53 -35.30
CA GLU A 177 5.32 3.93 -35.84
C GLU A 177 4.25 3.72 -34.74
N PRO A 178 3.04 4.28 -34.87
CA PRO A 178 1.98 4.07 -33.87
C PRO A 178 1.40 2.66 -33.88
N ARG A 179 1.33 2.02 -32.72
CA ARG A 179 0.69 0.70 -32.53
C ARG A 179 0.21 0.51 -31.10
N GLU A 180 -1.07 0.20 -30.92
CA GLU A 180 -1.65 0.01 -29.58
C GLU A 180 -1.40 -1.41 -29.01
N GLY A 181 -1.35 -2.43 -29.87
CA GLY A 181 -1.26 -3.84 -29.45
C GLY A 181 0.14 -4.47 -29.50
N THR A 182 1.18 -3.68 -29.78
CA THR A 182 2.57 -4.17 -29.86
C THR A 182 3.50 -3.18 -29.20
N GLY A 183 4.37 -3.65 -28.32
CA GLY A 183 5.32 -2.79 -27.61
C GLY A 183 6.49 -2.36 -28.50
N ILE A 184 7.36 -1.51 -27.96
CA ILE A 184 8.72 -1.31 -28.48
C ILE A 184 9.49 -2.62 -28.36
N VAL A 185 9.38 -3.30 -27.21
CA VAL A 185 9.93 -4.64 -26.98
C VAL A 185 8.82 -5.64 -26.77
N ASN A 186 8.88 -6.76 -27.51
CA ASN A 186 7.89 -7.83 -27.45
C ASN A 186 8.62 -9.14 -27.17
N PHE A 187 8.35 -9.75 -26.02
CA PHE A 187 8.79 -11.10 -25.70
C PHE A 187 7.81 -12.09 -26.33
N VAL A 188 8.27 -12.92 -27.27
CA VAL A 188 7.38 -13.72 -28.13
C VAL A 188 7.34 -15.20 -27.79
N ASP A 189 8.43 -15.77 -27.28
CA ASP A 189 8.52 -17.16 -26.85
C ASP A 189 9.71 -17.36 -25.89
N GLY A 190 9.62 -18.44 -25.11
CA GLY A 190 10.67 -18.91 -24.22
C GLY A 190 11.18 -17.86 -23.23
N ARG A 191 12.45 -17.99 -22.85
CA ARG A 191 13.10 -17.08 -21.91
C ARG A 191 14.03 -16.11 -22.62
N ALA A 192 13.75 -14.82 -22.55
CA ALA A 192 14.56 -13.77 -23.18
C ALA A 192 14.91 -12.64 -22.19
N GLY A 193 15.95 -11.87 -22.51
CA GLY A 193 16.46 -10.80 -21.66
C GLY A 193 16.54 -9.44 -22.33
N LEU A 194 16.18 -8.39 -21.61
CA LEU A 194 16.40 -6.99 -21.96
C LEU A 194 17.09 -6.28 -20.81
N GLY A 195 18.17 -5.54 -21.06
CA GLY A 195 18.79 -4.79 -19.97
C GLY A 195 19.65 -3.61 -20.37
N ASN A 196 19.90 -2.77 -19.38
CA ASN A 196 20.85 -1.66 -19.41
C ASN A 196 20.62 -0.65 -20.53
N LEU A 197 19.35 -0.33 -20.80
CA LEU A 197 18.95 0.60 -21.84
C LEU A 197 17.65 1.32 -21.48
N ARG A 198 17.32 2.34 -22.26
CA ARG A 198 16.05 3.06 -22.17
C ARG A 198 15.16 2.77 -23.37
N LEU A 199 13.88 2.56 -23.09
CA LEU A 199 12.79 2.69 -24.04
C LEU A 199 12.26 4.13 -23.98
N GLY A 200 12.46 4.88 -25.06
CA GLY A 200 12.10 6.30 -25.15
C GLY A 200 10.63 6.51 -25.54
N THR A 201 10.21 7.78 -25.50
CA THR A 201 8.85 8.19 -25.86
C THR A 201 8.45 7.67 -27.23
N SER A 202 7.39 6.85 -27.27
CA SER A 202 6.92 6.20 -28.49
C SER A 202 5.39 6.10 -28.48
N PRO A 203 4.71 6.15 -29.64
CA PRO A 203 3.26 6.06 -29.76
C PRO A 203 2.76 4.59 -29.69
N ARG A 204 3.24 3.88 -28.67
CA ARG A 204 2.98 2.46 -28.41
C ARG A 204 3.37 2.07 -26.98
N PRO A 205 2.93 0.90 -26.49
CA PRO A 205 3.42 0.34 -25.23
C PRO A 205 4.94 0.17 -25.20
N GLY A 206 5.52 0.17 -24.00
CA GLY A 206 6.95 -0.04 -23.81
C GLY A 206 7.35 -1.50 -23.98
N ILE A 207 7.05 -2.32 -22.98
CA ILE A 207 7.35 -3.75 -22.93
C ILE A 207 6.04 -4.54 -22.96
N ILE A 208 5.97 -5.55 -23.84
CA ILE A 208 4.91 -6.56 -23.82
C ILE A 208 5.51 -7.95 -23.62
N ALA A 209 4.99 -8.69 -22.64
CA ALA A 209 5.19 -10.13 -22.49
C ALA A 209 3.83 -10.83 -22.53
N SER A 210 3.65 -11.77 -23.47
CA SER A 210 2.35 -12.38 -23.72
C SER A 210 2.48 -13.85 -24.13
N GLY A 211 1.92 -14.76 -23.34
CA GLY A 211 1.84 -16.18 -23.64
C GLY A 211 2.45 -17.07 -22.55
N PRO A 212 1.94 -18.31 -22.39
CA PRO A 212 2.27 -19.18 -21.25
C PRO A 212 3.74 -19.63 -21.24
N ASP A 213 4.37 -19.67 -22.41
CA ASP A 213 5.77 -20.06 -22.56
C ASP A 213 6.73 -18.86 -22.51
N VAL A 214 6.24 -17.64 -22.22
CA VAL A 214 7.05 -16.42 -22.21
C VAL A 214 7.54 -16.12 -20.80
N THR A 215 8.86 -16.03 -20.65
CA THR A 215 9.54 -15.50 -19.46
C THR A 215 10.48 -14.36 -19.86
N ALA A 216 10.21 -13.16 -19.36
CA ALA A 216 11.00 -11.97 -19.63
C ALA A 216 11.88 -11.62 -18.42
N ASP A 217 13.19 -11.51 -18.62
CA ASP A 217 14.11 -10.91 -17.65
C ASP A 217 14.41 -9.45 -18.07
N VAL A 218 14.07 -8.48 -17.24
CA VAL A 218 14.24 -7.04 -17.47
C VAL A 218 15.16 -6.48 -16.39
N LEU A 219 16.34 -5.98 -16.77
CA LEU A 219 17.41 -5.64 -15.83
C LEU A 219 17.97 -4.23 -16.11
N GLY A 220 17.77 -3.29 -15.20
CA GLY A 220 18.30 -1.93 -15.34
C GLY A 220 17.72 -1.21 -16.56
N VAL A 221 16.39 -1.19 -16.67
CA VAL A 221 15.68 -0.62 -17.83
C VAL A 221 14.84 0.57 -17.40
N ALA A 222 14.88 1.64 -18.21
CA ALA A 222 13.96 2.75 -18.10
C ALA A 222 12.94 2.72 -19.24
N VAL A 223 11.65 2.81 -18.95
CA VAL A 223 10.57 3.00 -19.93
C VAL A 223 10.00 4.39 -19.71
N THR A 224 10.06 5.23 -20.73
CA THR A 224 9.68 6.65 -20.61
C THR A 224 8.71 7.05 -21.72
N GLY A 225 7.59 7.69 -21.38
CA GLY A 225 6.69 8.29 -22.38
C GLY A 225 5.96 7.30 -23.29
N ALA A 226 5.87 6.02 -22.89
CA ALA A 226 5.13 5.01 -23.64
C ALA A 226 3.63 5.33 -23.64
N GLU A 227 2.96 5.10 -24.76
CA GLU A 227 1.49 5.19 -24.82
C GLU A 227 0.87 3.86 -24.37
N THR A 228 -0.35 3.92 -23.84
CA THR A 228 -1.14 2.79 -23.32
C THR A 228 -0.59 2.13 -22.06
N ALA A 229 0.63 1.61 -22.08
CA ALA A 229 1.25 0.94 -20.93
C ALA A 229 2.79 1.02 -21.00
N GLY A 230 3.44 1.21 -19.86
CA GLY A 230 4.89 1.08 -19.76
C GLY A 230 5.33 -0.39 -19.87
N VAL A 231 4.75 -1.23 -19.02
CA VAL A 231 4.95 -2.69 -19.00
C VAL A 231 3.58 -3.37 -19.02
N PHE A 232 3.44 -4.36 -19.89
CA PHE A 232 2.19 -5.08 -20.10
C PHE A 232 2.44 -6.59 -20.12
N VAL A 233 1.86 -7.32 -19.17
CA VAL A 233 2.08 -8.75 -19.00
C VAL A 233 0.75 -9.49 -18.99
N THR A 234 0.66 -10.55 -19.82
CA THR A 234 -0.63 -11.20 -20.08
C THR A 234 -0.52 -12.65 -20.51
N ARG A 235 -1.66 -13.34 -20.55
CA ARG A 235 -1.82 -14.70 -21.08
C ARG A 235 -0.79 -15.64 -20.48
N GLU A 236 -0.73 -15.68 -19.15
CA GLU A 236 0.18 -16.54 -18.38
C GLU A 236 1.68 -16.22 -18.53
N ALA A 237 2.04 -15.10 -19.16
CA ALA A 237 3.43 -14.67 -19.27
C ALA A 237 4.03 -14.32 -17.90
N ARG A 238 5.34 -14.54 -17.78
CA ARG A 238 6.12 -14.23 -16.58
C ARG A 238 7.10 -13.11 -16.85
N LEU A 239 7.22 -12.15 -15.95
CA LEU A 239 8.21 -11.08 -16.04
C LEU A 239 8.94 -10.91 -14.71
N ARG A 240 10.26 -10.83 -14.78
CA ARG A 240 11.13 -10.48 -13.66
C ARG A 240 11.83 -9.17 -13.98
N ALA A 241 11.54 -8.14 -13.21
CA ALA A 241 12.17 -6.84 -13.33
C ALA A 241 13.04 -6.56 -12.12
N LEU A 242 14.32 -6.27 -12.35
CA LEU A 242 15.23 -5.76 -11.32
C LEU A 242 15.75 -4.41 -11.78
N SER A 243 15.63 -3.39 -10.92
CA SER A 243 16.03 -2.02 -11.25
C SER A 243 15.26 -1.52 -12.47
N LEU A 244 13.99 -1.16 -12.24
CA LEU A 244 13.06 -0.74 -13.29
C LEU A 244 12.57 0.69 -13.02
N ILE A 245 12.62 1.53 -14.04
CA ILE A 245 11.90 2.80 -14.04
C ILE A 245 10.81 2.77 -15.10
N VAL A 246 9.57 3.06 -14.70
CA VAL A 246 8.46 3.29 -15.63
C VAL A 246 7.91 4.67 -15.38
N ALA A 247 8.11 5.55 -16.35
CA ALA A 247 7.83 6.95 -16.19
C ALA A 247 6.99 7.54 -17.32
N ASP A 248 6.13 8.47 -16.92
CA ASP A 248 5.47 9.42 -17.82
C ASP A 248 4.64 8.72 -18.92
N THR A 249 4.03 7.56 -18.62
CA THR A 249 3.17 6.84 -19.57
C THR A 249 1.89 7.62 -19.87
N ARG A 250 1.44 7.56 -21.12
CA ARG A 250 0.38 8.44 -21.65
C ARG A 250 -0.85 7.65 -22.07
N SER A 251 -2.02 8.22 -21.83
CA SER A 251 -3.27 7.66 -22.34
C SER A 251 -3.22 7.54 -23.86
N ARG A 252 -3.92 6.52 -24.33
CA ARG A 252 -4.04 6.18 -25.73
C ARG A 252 -4.70 7.32 -26.51
N PRO A 253 -4.13 7.80 -27.63
CA PRO A 253 -4.69 8.94 -28.35
C PRO A 253 -6.08 8.69 -28.94
N SER A 254 -6.41 7.44 -29.26
CA SER A 254 -7.66 7.10 -29.96
C SER A 254 -8.92 7.30 -29.11
N ASP A 255 -8.83 7.12 -27.79
CA ASP A 255 -9.96 7.25 -26.88
C ASP A 255 -9.64 7.91 -25.53
N GLY A 256 -8.36 8.18 -25.24
CA GLY A 256 -7.90 8.76 -23.99
C GLY A 256 -7.96 7.80 -22.80
N TRP A 257 -8.09 6.49 -23.04
CA TRP A 257 -8.03 5.44 -22.01
C TRP A 257 -6.60 4.93 -21.81
N LEU A 258 -6.40 4.13 -20.76
CA LEU A 258 -5.11 3.54 -20.40
C LEU A 258 -4.07 4.63 -20.09
N GLY A 259 -2.80 4.31 -20.28
CA GLY A 259 -1.66 5.12 -19.91
C GLY A 259 -0.98 4.63 -18.63
N ARG A 260 -1.17 3.36 -18.28
CA ARG A 260 -0.73 2.76 -17.02
C ARG A 260 0.78 2.56 -16.97
N GLY A 261 1.34 2.55 -15.76
CA GLY A 261 2.75 2.21 -15.58
C GLY A 261 2.99 0.72 -15.86
N VAL A 262 2.57 -0.13 -14.93
CA VAL A 262 2.64 -1.60 -15.04
C VAL A 262 1.22 -2.17 -15.01
N ASP A 263 0.87 -2.96 -16.02
CA ASP A 263 -0.46 -3.54 -16.14
C ASP A 263 -0.37 -5.05 -16.42
N VAL A 264 -0.96 -5.84 -15.53
CA VAL A 264 -0.88 -7.31 -15.53
C VAL A 264 -2.29 -7.88 -15.49
N TYR A 265 -2.59 -8.81 -16.38
CA TYR A 265 -3.92 -9.41 -16.52
C TYR A 265 -3.82 -10.84 -17.08
N GLU A 266 -4.95 -11.57 -17.14
CA GLU A 266 -5.04 -12.91 -17.73
C GLU A 266 -3.97 -13.91 -17.21
N ASN A 267 -3.87 -14.06 -15.88
CA ASN A 267 -2.92 -14.96 -15.19
C ASN A 267 -1.43 -14.59 -15.38
N GLY A 268 -1.13 -13.32 -15.72
CA GLY A 268 0.24 -12.83 -15.73
C GLY A 268 0.88 -12.90 -14.34
N ASP A 269 2.19 -13.17 -14.30
CA ASP A 269 2.97 -13.30 -13.07
C ASP A 269 4.20 -12.39 -13.14
N VAL A 270 4.27 -11.39 -12.26
CA VAL A 270 5.30 -10.36 -12.29
C VAL A 270 6.00 -10.26 -10.95
N LEU A 271 7.33 -10.31 -10.96
CA LEU A 271 8.19 -9.95 -9.84
C LEU A 271 8.91 -8.64 -10.18
N ILE A 272 8.77 -7.63 -9.32
CA ILE A 272 9.44 -6.33 -9.45
C ILE A 272 10.27 -6.07 -8.19
N GLU A 273 11.58 -5.95 -8.39
CA GLU A 273 12.55 -5.61 -7.35
C GLU A 273 13.22 -4.29 -7.69
N HIS A 274 13.28 -3.38 -6.71
CA HIS A 274 13.95 -2.09 -6.82
C HIS A 274 13.41 -1.27 -8.00
N ALA A 275 12.25 -0.62 -7.84
CA ALA A 275 11.61 0.07 -8.96
C ALA A 275 10.98 1.42 -8.60
N VAL A 276 10.93 2.30 -9.61
CA VAL A 276 10.20 3.58 -9.53
C VAL A 276 9.20 3.67 -10.68
N ILE A 277 7.94 3.77 -10.33
CA ILE A 277 6.80 3.89 -11.24
C ILE A 277 6.22 5.28 -11.02
N ARG A 278 6.50 6.23 -11.93
CA ARG A 278 6.24 7.66 -11.70
C ARG A 278 5.50 8.37 -12.82
N GLY A 279 4.69 9.37 -12.51
CA GLY A 279 4.15 10.30 -13.52
C GLY A 279 3.23 9.65 -14.56
N ASN A 280 2.71 8.46 -14.27
CA ASN A 280 1.92 7.66 -15.21
C ASN A 280 0.45 8.14 -15.21
N GLN A 281 -0.24 7.97 -16.34
CA GLN A 281 -1.68 8.26 -16.44
C GLN A 281 -2.51 7.04 -16.00
N ASP A 282 -3.76 7.25 -15.58
CA ASP A 282 -4.69 6.17 -15.18
C ASP A 282 -4.29 5.43 -13.89
N THR A 283 -3.31 4.52 -13.92
CA THR A 283 -2.90 3.73 -12.74
C THR A 283 -1.40 3.47 -12.77
N GLY A 284 -0.73 3.63 -11.63
CA GLY A 284 0.69 3.34 -11.49
C GLY A 284 0.97 1.85 -11.72
N LEU A 285 0.34 0.99 -10.92
CA LEU A 285 0.48 -0.47 -11.01
C LEU A 285 -0.88 -1.17 -10.84
N SER A 286 -1.24 -2.06 -11.77
CA SER A 286 -2.49 -2.81 -11.72
C SER A 286 -2.33 -4.31 -11.97
N ALA A 287 -3.02 -5.10 -11.13
CA ALA A 287 -3.24 -6.53 -11.30
C ALA A 287 -4.74 -6.81 -11.47
N LEU A 288 -5.11 -7.46 -12.57
CA LEU A 288 -6.50 -7.71 -12.94
C LEU A 288 -6.75 -9.19 -13.22
N ASP A 289 -7.96 -9.64 -12.86
CA ASP A 289 -8.46 -11.00 -13.04
C ASP A 289 -7.82 -12.05 -12.13
N SER A 290 -8.60 -13.10 -11.84
CA SER A 290 -8.18 -14.19 -10.97
C SER A 290 -6.97 -14.93 -11.55
N GLY A 291 -6.01 -15.26 -10.70
CA GLY A 291 -4.78 -15.97 -11.08
C GLY A 291 -3.63 -15.05 -11.49
N THR A 292 -3.90 -13.75 -11.69
CA THR A 292 -2.86 -12.74 -11.91
C THR A 292 -2.15 -12.40 -10.59
N ARG A 293 -0.81 -12.32 -10.64
CA ARG A 293 0.05 -12.06 -9.48
C ARG A 293 1.08 -10.97 -9.74
N ILE A 294 1.26 -10.09 -8.77
CA ILE A 294 2.40 -9.18 -8.70
C ILE A 294 3.08 -9.30 -7.33
N GLU A 295 4.39 -9.53 -7.35
CA GLU A 295 5.26 -9.51 -6.18
C GLU A 295 6.19 -8.28 -6.24
N LEU A 296 6.24 -7.53 -5.14
CA LEU A 296 6.95 -6.25 -5.03
C LEU A 296 8.01 -6.30 -3.92
N LEU A 297 9.20 -5.79 -4.22
CA LEU A 297 10.23 -5.53 -3.22
C LEU A 297 10.90 -4.20 -3.53
N ASP A 298 10.89 -3.27 -2.57
CA ASP A 298 11.49 -1.94 -2.73
C ASP A 298 10.94 -1.21 -3.97
N VAL A 299 9.65 -0.86 -3.89
CA VAL A 299 8.92 -0.25 -5.03
C VAL A 299 8.29 1.06 -4.63
N VAL A 300 8.58 2.09 -5.43
CA VAL A 300 8.02 3.44 -5.31
C VAL A 300 7.00 3.66 -6.42
N VAL A 301 5.74 3.91 -6.08
CA VAL A 301 4.68 4.33 -7.00
C VAL A 301 4.29 5.76 -6.66
N ARG A 302 4.50 6.70 -7.58
CA ARG A 302 4.29 8.12 -7.26
C ARG A 302 3.78 8.98 -8.39
N ASP A 303 3.12 10.07 -8.00
CA ASP A 303 2.69 11.14 -8.90
C ASP A 303 1.84 10.60 -10.07
N THR A 304 0.98 9.60 -9.82
CA THR A 304 0.07 9.08 -10.84
C THR A 304 -1.06 10.08 -11.06
N VAL A 305 -1.32 10.40 -12.31
CA VAL A 305 -2.30 11.44 -12.70
C VAL A 305 -3.48 10.85 -13.46
N GLY A 306 -4.56 11.62 -13.52
CA GLY A 306 -5.75 11.27 -14.28
C GLY A 306 -5.49 11.02 -15.76
N ARG A 307 -6.33 10.19 -16.37
CA ARG A 307 -6.27 9.91 -17.81
C ARG A 307 -6.64 11.13 -18.65
N SER A 308 -6.16 11.17 -19.89
CA SER A 308 -6.38 12.33 -20.77
C SER A 308 -7.85 12.57 -21.16
N PHE A 309 -8.71 11.55 -21.14
CA PHE A 309 -10.11 11.67 -21.58
C PHE A 309 -10.98 12.53 -20.66
N ASP A 310 -10.89 12.32 -19.34
CA ASP A 310 -11.77 12.95 -18.35
C ASP A 310 -11.06 13.30 -17.03
N GLY A 311 -9.75 13.07 -16.94
CA GLY A 311 -8.98 13.25 -15.72
C GLY A 311 -9.31 12.25 -14.61
N LEU A 312 -10.23 11.31 -14.81
CA LEU A 312 -10.51 10.27 -13.82
C LEU A 312 -9.32 9.32 -13.71
N PHE A 313 -9.37 8.50 -12.66
CA PHE A 313 -8.25 7.64 -12.27
C PHE A 313 -7.04 8.50 -11.84
N GLY A 314 -5.85 7.95 -11.82
CA GLY A 314 -4.66 8.49 -11.16
C GLY A 314 -4.26 7.71 -9.91
N ARG A 315 -4.61 6.42 -9.86
CA ARG A 315 -4.47 5.57 -8.67
C ARG A 315 -3.05 5.05 -8.53
N GLY A 316 -2.59 4.82 -7.31
CA GLY A 316 -1.28 4.22 -7.05
C GLY A 316 -1.25 2.74 -7.46
N ILE A 317 -1.70 1.87 -6.56
CA ILE A 317 -1.67 0.41 -6.73
C ILE A 317 -3.09 -0.15 -6.68
N ILE A 318 -3.48 -0.97 -7.66
CA ILE A 318 -4.81 -1.58 -7.73
C ILE A 318 -4.74 -3.08 -8.00
N ALA A 319 -5.39 -3.87 -7.14
CA ALA A 319 -5.71 -5.27 -7.40
C ALA A 319 -7.22 -5.41 -7.57
N ASP A 320 -7.65 -6.14 -8.61
CA ASP A 320 -9.07 -6.29 -8.92
C ASP A 320 -9.41 -7.71 -9.40
N ALA A 321 -10.67 -8.10 -9.25
CA ALA A 321 -11.28 -9.30 -9.82
C ALA A 321 -10.58 -10.62 -9.43
N GLY A 322 -10.11 -10.75 -8.19
CA GLY A 322 -9.43 -11.95 -7.72
C GLY A 322 -7.93 -11.97 -7.94
N ALA A 323 -7.33 -10.89 -8.45
CA ALA A 323 -5.88 -10.75 -8.57
C ALA A 323 -5.21 -10.62 -7.19
N SER A 324 -3.92 -10.98 -7.11
CA SER A 324 -3.12 -10.88 -5.90
C SER A 324 -1.92 -9.95 -6.07
N ILE A 325 -1.71 -9.05 -5.10
CA ILE A 325 -0.50 -8.23 -4.98
C ILE A 325 0.12 -8.49 -3.60
N SER A 326 1.40 -8.85 -3.56
CA SER A 326 2.13 -9.04 -2.31
C SER A 326 3.51 -8.40 -2.36
N GLY A 327 4.06 -8.03 -1.21
CA GLY A 327 5.42 -7.48 -1.19
C GLY A 327 5.82 -6.81 0.11
N SER A 328 7.02 -6.25 0.10
CA SER A 328 7.57 -5.47 1.21
C SER A 328 8.27 -4.20 0.73
N GLU A 329 8.34 -3.20 1.60
CA GLU A 329 9.07 -1.95 1.35
C GLU A 329 8.45 -1.18 0.17
N VAL A 330 7.14 -0.90 0.30
CA VAL A 330 6.36 -0.26 -0.76
C VAL A 330 6.02 1.17 -0.36
N VAL A 331 6.29 2.10 -1.26
CA VAL A 331 6.06 3.54 -1.07
C VAL A 331 5.07 4.05 -2.12
N VAL A 332 3.98 4.65 -1.69
CA VAL A 332 2.90 5.16 -2.55
C VAL A 332 2.67 6.65 -2.26
N LEU A 333 2.99 7.53 -3.21
CA LEU A 333 3.02 8.98 -2.97
C LEU A 333 2.21 9.78 -3.99
N ASN A 334 1.53 10.84 -3.53
CA ASN A 334 1.00 11.90 -4.40
C ASN A 334 0.11 11.36 -5.54
N ASN A 335 -0.76 10.40 -5.24
CA ASN A 335 -1.69 9.81 -6.20
C ASN A 335 -3.09 10.41 -6.03
N LEU A 336 -3.95 10.23 -7.03
CA LEU A 336 -5.33 10.73 -7.03
C LEU A 336 -6.34 9.63 -6.72
N GLY A 337 -7.32 9.96 -5.89
CA GLY A 337 -8.48 9.10 -5.61
C GLY A 337 -8.18 7.97 -4.63
N VAL A 338 -7.22 7.10 -4.96
CA VAL A 338 -6.84 5.94 -4.15
C VAL A 338 -5.32 5.70 -4.20
N GLY A 339 -4.69 5.60 -3.03
CA GLY A 339 -3.30 5.16 -2.90
C GLY A 339 -3.15 3.67 -3.20
N VAL A 340 -3.72 2.82 -2.36
CA VAL A 340 -3.77 1.36 -2.54
C VAL A 340 -5.22 0.86 -2.52
N GLY A 341 -5.62 0.09 -3.54
CA GLY A 341 -7.00 -0.38 -3.67
C GLY A 341 -7.12 -1.87 -3.99
N GLY A 342 -7.92 -2.59 -3.20
CA GLY A 342 -8.31 -3.97 -3.44
C GLY A 342 -9.80 -4.06 -3.77
N ILE A 343 -10.16 -4.70 -4.88
CA ILE A 343 -11.55 -4.69 -5.39
C ILE A 343 -11.97 -6.12 -5.81
N ARG A 344 -13.24 -6.48 -5.59
CA ARG A 344 -13.88 -7.71 -6.11
C ARG A 344 -13.02 -8.99 -5.92
N ARG A 345 -12.87 -9.42 -4.67
CA ARG A 345 -12.11 -10.61 -4.24
C ARG A 345 -10.61 -10.54 -4.47
N ALA A 346 -10.06 -9.37 -4.76
CA ALA A 346 -8.61 -9.20 -4.77
C ALA A 346 -8.00 -9.49 -3.40
N VAL A 347 -6.72 -9.87 -3.40
CA VAL A 347 -5.94 -10.10 -2.18
C VAL A 347 -4.70 -9.22 -2.22
N ILE A 348 -4.52 -8.38 -1.20
CA ILE A 348 -3.35 -7.52 -1.06
C ILE A 348 -2.64 -7.87 0.25
N ALA A 349 -1.33 -8.12 0.19
CA ALA A 349 -0.51 -8.47 1.35
C ALA A 349 0.80 -7.65 1.35
N LEU A 350 0.87 -6.56 2.12
CA LEU A 350 2.00 -5.62 2.07
C LEU A 350 2.60 -5.38 3.46
N ASP A 351 3.91 -5.62 3.60
CA ASP A 351 4.69 -5.28 4.78
C ASP A 351 5.50 -3.99 4.54
N GLN A 352 5.65 -3.14 5.56
CA GLN A 352 6.37 -1.86 5.44
C GLN A 352 5.82 -1.01 4.28
N LEU A 353 4.56 -0.62 4.44
CA LEU A 353 3.83 0.19 3.46
C LEU A 353 3.74 1.64 3.93
N LEU A 354 4.24 2.57 3.12
CA LEU A 354 4.02 4.01 3.29
C LEU A 354 3.07 4.50 2.20
N VAL A 355 1.94 5.11 2.59
CA VAL A 355 1.02 5.81 1.71
C VAL A 355 0.96 7.27 2.15
N ARG A 356 1.37 8.21 1.29
CA ARG A 356 1.39 9.65 1.62
C ARG A 356 0.81 10.50 0.51
N GLY A 357 0.04 11.52 0.90
CA GLY A 357 -0.41 12.57 -0.03
C GLY A 357 -1.41 12.05 -1.06
N THR A 358 -2.35 11.19 -0.66
CA THR A 358 -3.42 10.77 -1.58
C THR A 358 -4.44 11.91 -1.68
N GLU A 359 -4.43 12.60 -2.81
CA GLU A 359 -5.29 13.74 -3.08
C GLU A 359 -6.64 13.30 -3.65
N SER A 360 -7.60 14.23 -3.63
CA SER A 360 -8.91 13.92 -4.18
C SER A 360 -8.84 13.67 -5.69
N ASP A 361 -9.70 12.78 -6.20
CA ASP A 361 -9.92 12.65 -7.64
C ASP A 361 -10.35 13.99 -8.26
N VAL A 362 -10.37 14.05 -9.59
CA VAL A 362 -10.69 15.29 -10.32
C VAL A 362 -12.10 15.81 -10.07
N MET A 363 -13.01 14.98 -9.56
CA MET A 363 -14.37 15.39 -9.17
C MET A 363 -14.42 15.84 -7.70
N GLY A 364 -13.32 15.70 -6.96
CA GLY A 364 -13.19 16.05 -5.56
C GLY A 364 -13.81 15.02 -4.61
N HIS A 365 -14.20 13.83 -5.10
CA HIS A 365 -15.03 12.89 -4.35
C HIS A 365 -14.24 11.98 -3.40
N THR A 366 -13.16 11.38 -3.88
CA THR A 366 -12.42 10.34 -3.15
C THR A 366 -10.94 10.71 -3.07
N GLY A 367 -10.24 10.40 -1.98
CA GLY A 367 -8.79 10.61 -1.82
C GLY A 367 -8.15 9.66 -0.81
N ARG A 368 -8.59 8.40 -0.86
CA ARG A 368 -8.44 7.39 0.19
C ARG A 368 -7.02 6.82 0.21
N GLY A 369 -6.37 6.78 1.37
CA GLY A 369 -5.07 6.14 1.51
C GLY A 369 -5.11 4.67 1.09
N ILE A 370 -5.95 3.88 1.78
CA ILE A 370 -6.24 2.48 1.44
C ILE A 370 -7.75 2.27 1.29
N ALA A 371 -8.16 1.60 0.22
CA ALA A 371 -9.55 1.29 -0.08
C ALA A 371 -9.75 -0.21 -0.36
N VAL A 372 -10.51 -0.91 0.48
CA VAL A 372 -10.77 -2.35 0.37
C VAL A 372 -12.26 -2.59 0.09
N LEU A 373 -12.58 -2.97 -1.15
CA LEU A 373 -13.95 -2.97 -1.68
C LEU A 373 -14.35 -4.41 -2.10
N GLY A 374 -14.87 -5.17 -1.15
CA GLY A 374 -15.21 -6.58 -1.33
C GLY A 374 -13.96 -7.45 -1.54
N ALA A 375 -12.90 -7.20 -0.79
CA ALA A 375 -11.55 -7.75 -0.99
C ALA A 375 -10.83 -8.02 0.34
N ASP A 376 -9.65 -8.65 0.28
CA ASP A 376 -8.82 -8.93 1.44
C ASP A 376 -7.57 -8.03 1.44
N PHE A 377 -7.28 -7.42 2.58
CA PHE A 377 -6.04 -6.68 2.81
C PHE A 377 -5.35 -7.19 4.09
N ARG A 378 -4.08 -7.58 3.96
CA ARG A 378 -3.23 -7.94 5.08
C ARG A 378 -2.00 -7.05 5.08
N GLY A 379 -1.60 -6.54 6.23
CA GLY A 379 -0.40 -5.74 6.31
C GLY A 379 0.26 -5.71 7.67
N SER A 380 1.53 -5.35 7.65
CA SER A 380 2.30 -5.09 8.86
C SER A 380 3.10 -3.81 8.65
N ARG A 381 3.09 -2.92 9.65
CA ARG A 381 3.79 -1.64 9.63
C ARG A 381 3.32 -0.79 8.46
N VAL A 382 2.05 -0.38 8.57
CA VAL A 382 1.34 0.42 7.57
C VAL A 382 1.26 1.86 8.07
N PHE A 383 1.84 2.78 7.31
CA PHE A 383 1.80 4.21 7.59
C PHE A 383 1.02 4.93 6.49
N ILE A 384 -0.04 5.63 6.89
CA ILE A 384 -0.90 6.42 6.02
C ILE A 384 -0.86 7.87 6.50
N GLU A 385 -0.51 8.80 5.61
CA GLU A 385 -0.38 10.22 5.93
C GLU A 385 -0.97 11.09 4.81
N ASP A 386 -1.44 12.29 5.17
CA ASP A 386 -1.85 13.33 4.21
C ASP A 386 -2.89 12.89 3.18
N SER A 387 -3.79 11.98 3.56
CA SER A 387 -4.87 11.50 2.69
C SER A 387 -6.11 12.39 2.81
N ARG A 388 -7.03 12.28 1.85
CA ARG A 388 -8.33 12.96 1.89
C ARG A 388 -9.49 11.97 2.00
N SER A 389 -10.60 12.41 2.59
CA SER A 389 -11.80 11.58 2.79
C SER A 389 -11.65 10.44 3.78
N ALA A 390 -10.66 9.54 3.61
CA ALA A 390 -10.36 8.49 4.57
C ALA A 390 -8.88 8.07 4.53
N GLY A 391 -8.33 7.70 5.69
CA GLY A 391 -7.06 6.98 5.76
C GLY A 391 -7.21 5.55 5.25
N LEU A 392 -8.10 4.80 5.89
CA LEU A 392 -8.47 3.43 5.54
C LEU A 392 -9.99 3.29 5.46
N ILE A 393 -10.49 2.73 4.36
CA ILE A 393 -11.90 2.37 4.22
C ILE A 393 -12.06 0.93 3.73
N ALA A 394 -12.92 0.18 4.41
CA ALA A 394 -13.35 -1.16 4.04
C ALA A 394 -14.88 -1.15 3.84
N LEU A 395 -15.32 -1.59 2.67
CA LEU A 395 -16.74 -1.62 2.31
C LEU A 395 -17.08 -2.84 1.46
N ASN A 396 -18.36 -3.22 1.50
CA ASN A 396 -18.81 -4.57 1.11
C ASN A 396 -18.08 -5.64 1.97
N PRO A 397 -18.52 -6.91 1.95
CA PRO A 397 -17.81 -7.95 2.71
C PRO A 397 -16.33 -8.02 2.34
N SER A 398 -15.49 -7.48 3.23
CA SER A 398 -14.05 -7.28 3.08
C SER A 398 -13.37 -7.66 4.37
N GLU A 399 -12.16 -8.21 4.29
CA GLU A 399 -11.36 -8.60 5.46
C GLU A 399 -10.08 -7.75 5.48
N VAL A 400 -9.88 -6.99 6.55
CA VAL A 400 -8.68 -6.18 6.75
C VAL A 400 -8.01 -6.61 8.04
N ASN A 401 -6.75 -7.06 7.96
CA ASN A 401 -5.92 -7.40 9.11
C ASN A 401 -4.61 -6.62 9.07
N ILE A 402 -4.35 -5.77 10.06
CA ILE A 402 -3.14 -4.92 10.10
C ILE A 402 -2.48 -4.95 11.48
N SER A 403 -1.20 -5.29 11.52
CA SER A 403 -0.36 -5.10 12.72
C SER A 403 0.48 -3.83 12.58
N HIS A 404 0.50 -2.99 13.61
CA HIS A 404 1.17 -1.68 13.61
C HIS A 404 0.67 -0.74 12.52
N LEU A 405 -0.37 0.03 12.85
CA LEU A 405 -1.01 0.99 11.95
C LEU A 405 -0.82 2.41 12.46
N VAL A 406 -0.37 3.31 11.58
CA VAL A 406 -0.36 4.76 11.84
C VAL A 406 -1.17 5.43 10.74
N ILE A 407 -2.17 6.21 11.12
CA ILE A 407 -2.95 7.08 10.23
C ILE A 407 -2.84 8.52 10.75
N ARG A 408 -2.31 9.43 9.93
CA ARG A 408 -2.13 10.85 10.29
C ARG A 408 -2.66 11.80 9.23
N ASP A 409 -3.07 12.97 9.69
CA ASP A 409 -3.32 14.15 8.85
C ASP A 409 -4.34 13.89 7.73
N VAL A 410 -5.45 13.21 8.06
CA VAL A 410 -6.53 12.94 7.12
C VAL A 410 -7.47 14.15 7.04
N ARG A 411 -7.61 14.72 5.85
CA ARG A 411 -8.39 15.94 5.58
C ARG A 411 -9.72 15.66 4.89
N GLY A 412 -10.61 16.64 4.90
CA GLY A 412 -11.84 16.61 4.11
C GLY A 412 -11.55 16.51 2.60
N ARG A 413 -12.46 15.86 1.88
CA ARG A 413 -12.38 15.74 0.42
C ARG A 413 -12.47 17.12 -0.26
N ALA A 414 -11.88 17.25 -1.44
CA ALA A 414 -11.78 18.55 -2.11
C ALA A 414 -13.13 19.13 -2.56
N LEU A 415 -14.15 18.30 -2.80
CA LEU A 415 -15.44 18.75 -3.30
C LEU A 415 -16.14 19.72 -2.35
N ASP A 416 -16.20 19.38 -1.07
CA ASP A 416 -17.00 20.09 -0.09
C ASP A 416 -16.33 20.22 1.27
N GLY A 417 -15.17 19.59 1.50
CA GLY A 417 -14.48 19.54 2.79
C GLY A 417 -15.10 18.56 3.79
N ALA A 418 -16.08 17.75 3.37
CA ALA A 418 -16.65 16.69 4.19
C ALA A 418 -15.69 15.49 4.25
N PHE A 419 -16.00 14.54 5.13
CA PHE A 419 -15.18 13.37 5.42
C PHE A 419 -13.82 13.75 6.03
N GLY A 420 -12.84 12.86 5.90
CA GLY A 420 -11.50 12.97 6.46
C GLY A 420 -11.25 12.03 7.64
N ARG A 421 -11.87 10.85 7.58
CA ARG A 421 -11.93 9.89 8.68
C ARG A 421 -10.67 9.02 8.77
N GLY A 422 -10.34 8.54 9.96
CA GLY A 422 -9.22 7.61 10.13
C GLY A 422 -9.52 6.24 9.50
N ILE A 423 -10.39 5.47 10.14
CA ILE A 423 -10.83 4.13 9.71
C ILE A 423 -12.34 4.13 9.49
N VAL A 424 -12.79 3.52 8.40
CA VAL A 424 -14.21 3.30 8.08
C VAL A 424 -14.45 1.83 7.74
N ALA A 425 -15.34 1.18 8.49
CA ALA A 425 -15.87 -0.15 8.21
C ALA A 425 -17.39 -0.05 7.95
N THR A 426 -17.81 -0.37 6.74
CA THR A 426 -19.23 -0.27 6.32
C THR A 426 -19.65 -1.45 5.44
N ALA A 427 -20.96 -1.64 5.27
CA ALA A 427 -21.55 -2.61 4.35
C ALA A 427 -21.03 -4.06 4.53
N GLY A 428 -20.84 -4.50 5.78
CA GLY A 428 -20.46 -5.88 6.13
C GLY A 428 -18.95 -6.15 6.14
N ALA A 429 -18.12 -5.12 6.26
CA ALA A 429 -16.67 -5.25 6.37
C ALA A 429 -16.23 -5.74 7.76
N THR A 430 -15.07 -6.40 7.81
CA THR A 430 -14.41 -6.82 9.05
C THR A 430 -13.01 -6.21 9.09
N ILE A 431 -12.71 -5.48 10.16
CA ILE A 431 -11.38 -4.90 10.41
C ILE A 431 -10.82 -5.45 11.72
N GLU A 432 -9.61 -6.01 11.67
CA GLU A 432 -8.81 -6.37 12.84
C GLU A 432 -7.49 -5.61 12.78
N ALA A 433 -7.15 -4.85 13.82
CA ALA A 433 -5.85 -4.20 13.89
C ALA A 433 -5.30 -4.09 15.31
N ASP A 434 -3.98 -4.10 15.41
CA ASP A 434 -3.25 -3.95 16.68
C ASP A 434 -2.17 -2.88 16.59
N HIS A 435 -1.88 -2.24 17.73
CA HIS A 435 -0.95 -1.12 17.85
C HIS A 435 -1.29 -0.03 16.83
N VAL A 436 -2.37 0.69 17.11
CA VAL A 436 -2.99 1.64 16.19
C VAL A 436 -2.80 3.05 16.72
N LEU A 437 -2.27 3.95 15.89
CA LEU A 437 -2.29 5.39 16.12
C LEU A 437 -3.12 6.07 15.03
N ILE A 438 -4.14 6.82 15.43
CA ILE A 438 -4.92 7.71 14.56
C ILE A 438 -4.77 9.12 15.10
N GLN A 439 -4.22 10.03 14.29
CA GLN A 439 -3.90 11.38 14.73
C GLN A 439 -4.29 12.45 13.70
N ASN A 440 -4.73 13.62 14.18
CA ASN A 440 -5.02 14.80 13.35
C ASN A 440 -6.04 14.56 12.22
N VAL A 441 -6.98 13.65 12.45
CA VAL A 441 -8.02 13.33 11.46
C VAL A 441 -9.22 14.28 11.60
N ARG A 442 -10.06 14.33 10.57
CA ARG A 442 -11.31 15.09 10.56
C ARG A 442 -12.49 14.16 10.75
N GLU A 443 -13.62 14.73 11.17
CA GLU A 443 -14.89 14.04 11.37
C GLU A 443 -14.88 12.94 12.43
N VAL A 444 -14.28 11.79 12.12
CA VAL A 444 -14.30 10.59 12.96
C VAL A 444 -12.96 9.84 12.90
N GLY A 445 -12.44 9.44 14.06
CA GLY A 445 -11.28 8.56 14.15
C GLY A 445 -11.58 7.16 13.61
N VAL A 446 -12.57 6.48 14.18
CA VAL A 446 -13.04 5.16 13.72
C VAL A 446 -14.56 5.15 13.55
N THR A 447 -15.04 4.73 12.39
CA THR A 447 -16.47 4.54 12.09
C THR A 447 -16.77 3.08 11.78
N VAL A 448 -17.77 2.49 12.44
CA VAL A 448 -18.26 1.13 12.15
C VAL A 448 -19.78 1.16 12.00
N ASP A 449 -20.29 0.75 10.85
CA ASP A 449 -21.71 0.69 10.56
C ASP A 449 -22.10 -0.47 9.62
N GLY A 450 -23.39 -0.56 9.26
CA GLY A 450 -23.81 -1.26 8.04
C GLY A 450 -23.55 -2.77 8.01
N GLY A 451 -23.62 -3.47 9.14
CA GLY A 451 -23.34 -4.89 9.27
C GLY A 451 -21.88 -5.23 9.57
N SER A 452 -21.04 -4.21 9.80
CA SER A 452 -19.59 -4.37 9.88
C SER A 452 -19.09 -4.60 11.30
N THR A 453 -17.89 -5.17 11.39
CA THR A 453 -17.18 -5.38 12.65
C THR A 453 -15.80 -4.71 12.64
N ALA A 454 -15.38 -4.21 13.80
CA ALA A 454 -14.01 -3.79 14.02
C ALA A 454 -13.51 -4.25 15.40
N THR A 455 -12.35 -4.90 15.44
CA THR A 455 -11.65 -5.31 16.66
C THR A 455 -10.28 -4.63 16.67
N LEU A 456 -10.07 -3.69 17.60
CA LEU A 456 -8.84 -2.92 17.66
C LEU A 456 -8.21 -3.03 19.06
N THR A 457 -6.90 -3.30 19.11
CA THR A 457 -6.13 -3.44 20.35
C THR A 457 -4.94 -2.49 20.36
N ASP A 458 -4.59 -1.95 21.53
CA ASP A 458 -3.49 -0.98 21.68
C ASP A 458 -3.72 0.27 20.81
N VAL A 459 -4.81 0.99 21.11
CA VAL A 459 -5.32 2.06 20.24
C VAL A 459 -5.11 3.42 20.86
N VAL A 460 -4.49 4.33 20.11
CA VAL A 460 -4.42 5.75 20.43
C VAL A 460 -5.14 6.53 19.35
N ILE A 461 -6.19 7.26 19.73
CA ILE A 461 -6.89 8.22 18.87
C ILE A 461 -6.73 9.59 19.47
N GLU A 462 -6.15 10.51 18.71
CA GLU A 462 -5.72 11.80 19.20
C GLU A 462 -6.03 12.90 18.19
N ASP A 463 -6.49 14.05 18.67
CA ASP A 463 -6.78 15.21 17.83
C ASP A 463 -7.78 14.89 16.70
N THR A 464 -8.98 14.43 17.08
CA THR A 464 -10.07 14.27 16.12
C THR A 464 -10.83 15.59 15.97
N LEU A 465 -10.58 16.27 14.86
CA LEU A 465 -10.99 17.65 14.63
C LEU A 465 -12.35 17.72 13.91
N ALA A 466 -13.01 18.88 14.02
CA ALA A 466 -14.24 19.15 13.28
C ALA A 466 -14.00 19.11 11.76
N SER A 467 -15.03 18.82 10.97
CA SER A 467 -14.93 18.77 9.50
C SER A 467 -14.36 20.06 8.91
N ASP A 468 -13.61 19.94 7.80
CA ASP A 468 -13.03 21.10 7.11
C ASP A 468 -14.11 21.99 6.46
N CYS A 469 -15.30 21.44 6.21
CA CYS A 469 -16.42 22.12 5.59
C CYS A 469 -17.24 23.02 6.52
N VAL A 470 -16.86 23.19 7.79
CA VAL A 470 -17.60 24.07 8.72
C VAL A 470 -17.48 25.54 8.27
N PRO A 471 -18.61 26.30 8.17
CA PRO A 471 -19.97 25.98 8.62
C PRO A 471 -20.91 25.42 7.53
N ALA A 472 -20.44 25.19 6.30
CA ALA A 472 -21.27 24.73 5.18
C ALA A 472 -21.94 23.36 5.42
N CYS A 473 -21.32 22.48 6.22
CA CYS A 473 -21.86 21.15 6.51
C CYS A 473 -22.96 21.09 7.57
N LEU A 474 -23.35 22.21 8.20
CA LEU A 474 -24.37 22.34 9.25
C LEU A 474 -24.12 21.54 10.55
N ASP A 475 -23.45 20.40 10.49
CA ASP A 475 -23.12 19.53 11.62
C ASP A 475 -21.66 19.68 12.04
N LEU A 476 -21.43 19.87 13.35
CA LEU A 476 -20.10 19.77 13.94
C LEU A 476 -19.82 18.30 14.20
N PHE A 477 -18.80 17.76 13.54
CA PHE A 477 -18.21 16.45 13.88
C PHE A 477 -16.92 16.63 14.70
N GLY A 478 -16.13 15.59 14.86
CA GLY A 478 -14.96 15.55 15.74
C GLY A 478 -15.11 14.47 16.79
N ILE A 479 -15.40 13.25 16.35
CA ILE A 479 -15.73 12.11 17.22
C ILE A 479 -14.57 11.12 17.21
N GLY A 480 -14.05 10.74 18.37
CA GLY A 480 -12.96 9.76 18.43
C GLY A 480 -13.39 8.43 17.77
N VAL A 481 -14.51 7.88 18.23
CA VAL A 481 -15.06 6.63 17.71
C VAL A 481 -16.58 6.69 17.60
N SER A 482 -17.13 6.23 16.49
CA SER A 482 -18.57 6.10 16.30
C SER A 482 -18.98 4.70 15.85
N SER A 483 -20.03 4.15 16.46
CA SER A 483 -20.68 2.94 15.97
C SER A 483 -22.19 3.12 15.91
N PHE A 484 -22.80 2.70 14.79
CA PHE A 484 -24.23 2.89 14.57
C PHE A 484 -24.82 1.85 13.61
N GLY A 485 -26.12 1.62 13.72
CA GLY A 485 -26.81 0.56 13.00
C GLY A 485 -26.44 -0.82 13.52
N VAL A 486 -26.63 -1.84 12.68
CA VAL A 486 -26.20 -3.21 12.99
C VAL A 486 -24.68 -3.28 12.85
N SER A 487 -23.91 -3.04 13.91
CA SER A 487 -22.44 -3.09 13.88
C SER A 487 -21.87 -3.73 15.14
N ALA A 488 -20.61 -4.16 15.10
CA ALA A 488 -19.88 -4.58 16.29
C ALA A 488 -18.52 -3.88 16.38
N LEU A 489 -18.21 -3.28 17.53
CA LEU A 489 -16.94 -2.62 17.79
C LEU A 489 -16.37 -3.14 19.10
N ASP A 490 -15.14 -3.64 19.09
CA ASP A 490 -14.38 -4.01 20.28
C ASP A 490 -13.07 -3.22 20.34
N LEU A 491 -12.88 -2.47 21.43
CA LEU A 491 -11.67 -1.70 21.71
C LEU A 491 -11.05 -2.18 23.01
N THR A 492 -9.79 -2.62 22.95
CA THR A 492 -9.03 -3.07 24.12
C THR A 492 -7.74 -2.26 24.27
N ARG A 493 -7.42 -1.80 25.48
CA ARG A 493 -6.20 -1.00 25.76
C ARG A 493 -6.17 0.24 24.88
N PHE A 494 -7.07 1.18 25.14
CA PHE A 494 -7.26 2.35 24.28
C PHE A 494 -7.12 3.69 25.01
N ARG A 495 -6.74 4.72 24.26
CA ARG A 495 -6.78 6.13 24.69
C ARG A 495 -7.40 6.97 23.59
N ILE A 496 -8.51 7.64 23.89
CA ILE A 496 -9.16 8.61 23.02
C ILE A 496 -9.01 9.98 23.66
N SER A 497 -8.38 10.91 22.94
CA SER A 497 -8.10 12.24 23.49
C SER A 497 -8.30 13.36 22.48
N ARG A 498 -8.70 14.54 22.98
CA ARG A 498 -8.80 15.79 22.19
C ARG A 498 -9.73 15.66 20.99
N SER A 499 -10.91 15.09 21.22
CA SER A 499 -12.00 15.05 20.24
C SER A 499 -12.80 16.35 20.29
N ALA A 500 -13.03 16.98 19.13
CA ALA A 500 -13.70 18.27 19.05
C ALA A 500 -15.20 18.24 19.46
N LEU A 501 -15.83 17.06 19.47
CA LEU A 501 -17.22 16.86 19.90
C LEU A 501 -17.36 15.80 20.97
N ALA A 502 -17.00 14.54 20.66
CA ALA A 502 -17.23 13.41 21.54
C ALA A 502 -16.08 12.39 21.50
N GLY A 503 -15.78 11.77 22.64
CA GLY A 503 -14.87 10.62 22.67
C GLY A 503 -15.46 9.43 21.91
N VAL A 504 -16.63 8.99 22.36
CA VAL A 504 -17.37 7.87 21.76
C VAL A 504 -18.81 8.30 21.45
N GLN A 505 -19.33 7.89 20.29
CA GLN A 505 -20.74 8.04 19.92
C GLN A 505 -21.32 6.68 19.56
N ILE A 506 -22.41 6.30 20.24
CA ILE A 506 -23.20 5.11 19.91
C ILE A 506 -24.57 5.62 19.47
N GLY A 507 -24.93 5.32 18.22
CA GLY A 507 -26.10 5.89 17.57
C GLY A 507 -27.02 4.86 16.96
N ASP A 508 -28.31 4.89 17.29
CA ASP A 508 -29.34 4.18 16.52
C ASP A 508 -30.67 4.91 16.65
N PRO A 509 -31.34 5.25 15.52
CA PRO A 509 -32.74 5.60 15.59
C PRO A 509 -33.59 4.31 15.74
N PRO A 510 -34.50 4.23 16.73
CA PRO A 510 -35.52 3.20 16.74
C PRO A 510 -36.39 3.29 15.47
N PRO A 511 -36.87 2.17 14.89
CA PRO A 511 -36.73 0.78 15.35
C PRO A 511 -35.65 0.00 14.57
N GLY A 512 -34.37 0.19 14.92
CA GLY A 512 -33.24 -0.60 14.38
C GLY A 512 -32.62 -1.52 15.45
N PRO A 513 -31.95 -2.63 15.07
CA PRO A 513 -31.07 -3.34 15.98
C PRO A 513 -29.90 -2.43 16.33
N ALA A 514 -29.53 -2.40 17.62
CA ALA A 514 -28.50 -1.48 18.06
C ALA A 514 -27.10 -1.96 17.69
N ALA A 515 -26.17 -1.03 17.51
CA ALA A 515 -24.74 -1.31 17.46
C ALA A 515 -24.35 -2.08 18.72
N VAL A 516 -23.38 -2.99 18.65
CA VAL A 516 -22.79 -3.70 19.80
C VAL A 516 -21.39 -3.13 20.03
N VAL A 517 -21.17 -2.52 21.17
CA VAL A 517 -19.86 -1.93 21.51
C VAL A 517 -19.30 -2.62 22.74
N SER A 518 -17.98 -2.83 22.77
CA SER A 518 -17.19 -3.31 23.90
C SER A 518 -15.98 -2.40 24.06
N LEU A 519 -15.84 -1.78 25.22
CA LEU A 519 -14.72 -0.91 25.58
C LEU A 519 -14.03 -1.51 26.81
N THR A 520 -12.79 -1.97 26.67
CA THR A 520 -12.05 -2.62 27.75
C THR A 520 -10.69 -1.95 27.98
N ASP A 521 -10.38 -1.62 29.24
CA ASP A 521 -9.10 -1.03 29.66
C ASP A 521 -8.76 0.23 28.85
N GLY A 522 -9.41 1.36 29.14
CA GLY A 522 -9.13 2.56 28.37
C GLY A 522 -9.43 3.89 29.03
N GLU A 523 -9.01 4.94 28.35
CA GLU A 523 -9.20 6.33 28.78
C GLU A 523 -9.87 7.15 27.67
N ILE A 524 -10.86 7.94 28.06
CA ILE A 524 -11.44 9.01 27.25
C ILE A 524 -11.18 10.33 27.97
N THR A 525 -10.48 11.26 27.32
CA THR A 525 -10.00 12.49 27.98
C THR A 525 -10.05 13.69 27.04
N ASP A 526 -10.22 14.90 27.57
CA ASP A 526 -10.20 16.15 26.78
C ASP A 526 -11.23 16.19 25.63
N ALA A 527 -12.52 15.97 25.92
CA ALA A 527 -13.60 16.09 24.95
C ALA A 527 -14.82 16.78 25.57
N PRO A 528 -15.63 17.56 24.82
CA PRO A 528 -16.87 18.14 25.35
C PRO A 528 -17.84 17.07 25.88
N ILE A 529 -17.93 15.93 25.19
CA ILE A 529 -18.70 14.76 25.60
C ILE A 529 -17.76 13.56 25.70
N GLY A 530 -17.76 12.85 26.82
CA GLY A 530 -17.07 11.57 26.94
C GLY A 530 -17.72 10.52 26.03
N VAL A 531 -18.98 10.20 26.35
CA VAL A 531 -19.78 9.23 25.59
C VAL A 531 -21.16 9.79 25.25
N ASN A 532 -21.53 9.76 23.97
CA ASN A 532 -22.89 10.04 23.51
C ASN A 532 -23.65 8.72 23.27
N LEU A 533 -24.76 8.51 23.98
CA LEU A 533 -25.60 7.32 23.90
C LEU A 533 -27.01 7.69 23.43
N GLN A 534 -27.30 7.48 22.15
CA GLN A 534 -28.61 7.79 21.58
C GLN A 534 -29.66 6.67 21.74
N PRO A 535 -29.29 5.37 21.72
CA PRO A 535 -30.26 4.31 21.99
C PRO A 535 -30.64 4.28 23.47
N THR A 536 -31.93 4.23 23.77
CA THR A 536 -32.44 4.17 25.16
C THR A 536 -32.19 2.83 25.85
N SER A 537 -31.70 1.80 25.14
CA SER A 537 -31.44 0.46 25.64
C SER A 537 -30.04 0.25 26.19
N TYR A 538 -29.16 1.25 26.07
CA TYR A 538 -27.76 1.17 26.47
C TYR A 538 -27.55 1.64 27.91
N ASP A 539 -26.91 0.81 28.73
CA ASP A 539 -26.34 1.20 30.03
C ASP A 539 -24.81 1.20 29.93
N PHE A 540 -24.15 2.24 30.43
CA PHE A 540 -22.70 2.40 30.29
C PHE A 540 -21.93 1.20 30.87
N ASP A 541 -22.34 0.72 32.04
CA ASP A 541 -21.69 -0.39 32.74
C ASP A 541 -21.85 -1.73 32.00
N SER A 542 -22.74 -1.80 31.01
CA SER A 542 -22.96 -3.02 30.22
C SER A 542 -21.96 -3.20 29.07
N PHE A 543 -21.25 -2.15 28.66
CA PHE A 543 -20.30 -2.20 27.54
C PHE A 543 -18.91 -1.65 27.86
N ALA A 544 -18.74 -0.94 28.97
CA ALA A 544 -17.45 -0.37 29.38
C ALA A 544 -16.90 -1.09 30.60
N THR A 545 -15.77 -1.78 30.44
CA THR A 545 -15.04 -2.46 31.51
C THR A 545 -13.72 -1.74 31.77
N ARG A 546 -13.51 -1.22 32.98
CA ARG A 546 -12.26 -0.53 33.37
C ARG A 546 -11.94 0.66 32.44
N VAL A 547 -12.96 1.45 32.12
CA VAL A 547 -12.82 2.68 31.31
C VAL A 547 -12.87 3.89 32.22
N SER A 548 -11.93 4.82 32.06
CA SER A 548 -11.93 6.11 32.76
C SER A 548 -12.31 7.23 31.81
N ILE A 549 -13.19 8.14 32.26
CA ILE A 549 -13.60 9.32 31.51
C ILE A 549 -13.26 10.54 32.34
N GLN A 550 -12.36 11.38 31.86
CA GLN A 550 -11.81 12.51 32.62
C GLN A 550 -11.73 13.77 31.77
N ARG A 551 -11.70 14.95 32.41
CA ARG A 551 -11.54 16.24 31.71
C ARG A 551 -12.54 16.41 30.54
N VAL A 552 -13.80 16.07 30.81
CA VAL A 552 -14.93 16.25 29.89
C VAL A 552 -16.02 17.12 30.54
N ASP A 553 -16.79 17.86 29.74
CA ASP A 553 -17.90 18.67 30.27
C ASP A 553 -19.09 17.78 30.65
N ARG A 554 -19.34 16.74 29.84
CA ARG A 554 -20.40 15.75 30.05
C ARG A 554 -19.82 14.35 29.91
N VAL A 555 -19.88 13.57 30.99
CA VAL A 555 -19.38 12.18 30.99
C VAL A 555 -20.21 11.30 30.05
N ILE A 556 -21.53 11.34 30.24
CA ILE A 556 -22.51 10.66 29.39
C ILE A 556 -23.54 11.69 28.94
N ASP A 557 -23.89 11.69 27.65
CA ASP A 557 -24.91 12.55 27.06
C ASP A 557 -25.85 11.72 26.16
N ALA A 558 -27.17 11.89 26.33
CA ALA A 558 -28.17 11.17 25.54
C ALA A 558 -28.89 12.06 24.50
N THR A 559 -28.33 13.23 24.22
CA THR A 559 -28.86 14.14 23.20
C THR A 559 -28.67 13.48 21.84
N PHE A 560 -29.67 13.64 20.98
CA PHE A 560 -29.55 13.24 19.59
C PHE A 560 -28.54 14.17 18.89
N LEU A 561 -27.37 13.61 18.58
CA LEU A 561 -26.34 14.25 17.77
C LEU A 561 -26.42 13.72 16.33
N PRO A 562 -26.03 14.51 15.32
CA PRO A 562 -25.92 14.03 13.95
C PRO A 562 -25.07 12.76 13.88
N LEU A 563 -25.50 11.81 13.06
CA LEU A 563 -24.72 10.61 12.76
C LEU A 563 -23.88 10.86 11.51
N PRO A 564 -22.61 10.41 11.49
CA PRO A 564 -21.78 10.50 10.30
C PRO A 564 -22.48 9.84 9.09
N SER A 565 -22.54 10.53 7.96
CA SER A 565 -23.09 9.93 6.73
C SER A 565 -22.21 8.78 6.25
N VAL A 566 -22.80 7.80 5.58
CA VAL A 566 -22.05 6.71 4.93
C VAL A 566 -21.29 7.25 3.72
N GLU A 567 -19.98 6.99 3.66
CA GLU A 567 -19.19 7.20 2.44
C GLU A 567 -19.31 5.94 1.57
N LEU A 568 -20.01 6.04 0.44
CA LEU A 568 -20.15 4.94 -0.53
C LEU A 568 -19.03 4.98 -1.58
#